data_AF-A0A8H5A4T5-F1
#
_entry.id   AF-A0A8H5A4T5-F1
#
_cell.length_a   1.000
_cell.length_b   1.000
_cell.length_c   1.000
_cell.angle_alpha   90.00
_cell.angle_beta   90.00
_cell.angle_gamma   90.00
#
_symmetry.space_group_name_H-M   'P 1'
#
loop_
_entity.id
_entity.type
_entity.pdbx_description
1 polymer ?
#
loop_
_entity_poly.entity_id
_entity_poly.type
_entity_poly.pdbx_seq_one_letter_code
_entity_poly.pdbx_strand_id
1 'polypeptide(L)'
;MTDNLILTTVESSIDGLYTPEGHFLTENIIDELCDSGNDTQVLCTCINPIVNWCLRSGYMPLYTTAFQKTPITVVHVLVEYLAKKYQGSEDSIDWKEWLDDITKKPIGRFGISYRNFSRTILAVSPPVWKSFDAWSETIMDEKLDSELSWEYKDLEMILDLIRLRCDNTHWIVNRLLPRVASGYHNEGHSALLIQLLFHIYQFRKEPQLKHAKAMFESIINHSDGKLNFSPDRLEPTEEAWLVQTPRHDMICGPFVRLTTECHAIGAFVEASRILKETFSLFVTEKVKWILVKDPFGLIFCLITPLIRLSADGLWRKVPALLEVLELLVRKIIRLDLPRQSQAVGGLAFPRMRLWVL
;
A
#
# COMPACT_ATOMS: atom_id res chain seq x y z
N MET A 1 -35.36 -28.21 16.61
CA MET A 1 -35.46 -29.68 16.42
C MET A 1 -34.57 -30.18 15.28
N THR A 2 -34.24 -29.34 14.30
CA THR A 2 -33.26 -29.60 13.23
C THR A 2 -31.81 -29.66 13.72
N ASP A 3 -31.43 -28.90 14.75
CA ASP A 3 -30.06 -28.85 15.28
C ASP A 3 -29.59 -30.17 15.90
N ASN A 4 -30.51 -30.93 16.52
CA ASN A 4 -30.19 -32.24 17.08
C ASN A 4 -30.01 -33.33 16.02
N LEU A 5 -30.65 -33.20 14.86
CA LEU A 5 -30.53 -34.17 13.77
C LEU A 5 -29.18 -34.04 13.07
N ILE A 6 -28.68 -32.80 12.90
CA ILE A 6 -27.37 -32.53 12.28
C ILE A 6 -26.25 -32.99 13.23
N LEU A 7 -26.35 -32.71 14.53
CA LEU A 7 -25.37 -33.17 15.52
C LEU A 7 -25.31 -34.70 15.64
N THR A 8 -26.47 -35.40 15.68
CA THR A 8 -26.48 -36.87 15.65
C THR A 8 -26.05 -37.44 14.31
N THR A 9 -26.26 -36.75 13.20
CA THR A 9 -25.75 -37.17 11.88
C THR A 9 -24.23 -36.99 11.81
N VAL A 10 -23.67 -35.92 12.38
CA VAL A 10 -22.21 -35.71 12.43
C VAL A 10 -21.54 -36.66 13.42
N GLU A 11 -22.12 -36.88 14.60
CA GLU A 11 -21.60 -37.85 15.59
C GLU A 11 -21.70 -39.30 15.08
N SER A 12 -22.82 -39.69 14.45
CA SER A 12 -22.93 -41.01 13.80
C SER A 12 -22.11 -41.13 12.51
N SER A 13 -21.85 -40.03 11.80
CA SER A 13 -20.94 -40.02 10.66
C SER A 13 -19.49 -40.14 11.11
N ILE A 14 -19.08 -39.54 12.23
CA ILE A 14 -17.71 -39.71 12.78
C ILE A 14 -17.43 -41.18 13.14
N ASP A 15 -18.43 -41.92 13.62
CA ASP A 15 -18.32 -43.37 13.82
C ASP A 15 -18.44 -44.19 12.51
N GLY A 16 -19.12 -43.65 11.49
CA GLY A 16 -19.25 -44.23 10.14
C GLY A 16 -18.14 -43.84 9.16
N LEU A 17 -17.15 -43.06 9.59
CA LEU A 17 -16.11 -42.47 8.74
C LEU A 17 -14.92 -43.39 8.42
N TYR A 18 -14.95 -44.62 8.92
CA TYR A 18 -13.93 -45.63 8.71
C TYR A 18 -14.38 -46.67 7.67
N THR A 19 -13.55 -46.93 6.67
CA THR A 19 -13.67 -48.19 5.90
C THR A 19 -13.36 -49.38 6.82
N PRO A 20 -13.79 -50.61 6.48
CA PRO A 20 -13.43 -51.82 7.23
C PRO A 20 -11.91 -52.03 7.37
N GLU A 21 -11.08 -51.40 6.53
CA GLU A 21 -9.62 -51.41 6.64
C GLU A 21 -9.03 -50.28 7.51
N GLY A 22 -9.86 -49.40 8.09
CA GLY A 22 -9.44 -48.31 8.97
C GLY A 22 -9.05 -47.01 8.26
N HIS A 23 -9.40 -46.83 6.99
CA HIS A 23 -9.14 -45.59 6.25
C HIS A 23 -10.30 -44.60 6.38
N PHE A 24 -9.97 -43.32 6.51
CA PHE A 24 -10.96 -42.24 6.71
C PHE A 24 -11.43 -41.71 5.34
N LEU A 25 -12.75 -41.61 5.12
CA LEU A 25 -13.41 -41.17 3.86
C LEU A 25 -13.28 -39.65 3.56
N THR A 26 -12.15 -39.04 3.92
CA THR A 26 -12.12 -37.66 4.43
C THR A 26 -11.97 -36.49 3.49
N GLU A 27 -11.28 -36.61 2.36
CA GLU A 27 -11.01 -35.43 1.52
C GLU A 27 -12.29 -34.92 0.85
N ASN A 28 -13.19 -35.84 0.47
CA ASN A 28 -14.44 -35.50 -0.22
C ASN A 28 -15.46 -34.81 0.69
N ILE A 29 -15.47 -35.04 1.99
CA ILE A 29 -16.54 -34.50 2.86
C ILE A 29 -16.40 -33.00 3.05
N ILE A 30 -15.18 -32.49 3.19
CA ILE A 30 -14.96 -31.04 3.28
C ILE A 30 -15.31 -30.39 1.94
N ASP A 31 -14.95 -31.03 0.84
CA ASP A 31 -15.27 -30.55 -0.50
C ASP A 31 -16.78 -30.55 -0.74
N GLU A 32 -17.49 -31.64 -0.44
CA GLU A 32 -18.95 -31.73 -0.54
C GLU A 32 -19.65 -30.70 0.36
N LEU A 33 -19.18 -30.50 1.59
CA LEU A 33 -19.74 -29.50 2.50
C LEU A 33 -19.53 -28.07 1.98
N CYS A 34 -18.36 -27.77 1.41
CA CYS A 34 -18.04 -26.44 0.87
C CYS A 34 -18.74 -26.18 -0.48
N ASP A 35 -18.83 -27.19 -1.35
CA ASP A 35 -19.41 -27.08 -2.70
C ASP A 35 -20.95 -27.10 -2.67
N SER A 36 -21.56 -27.56 -1.56
CA SER A 36 -23.02 -27.53 -1.36
C SER A 36 -23.63 -26.13 -1.26
N GLY A 37 -22.81 -25.06 -1.30
CA GLY A 37 -23.26 -23.68 -1.49
C GLY A 37 -24.10 -23.10 -0.34
N ASN A 38 -24.05 -23.68 0.85
CA ASN A 38 -24.95 -23.34 1.96
C ASN A 38 -24.34 -22.41 3.01
N ASP A 39 -25.24 -21.61 3.59
CA ASP A 39 -25.10 -20.62 4.66
C ASP A 39 -23.87 -20.79 5.57
N THR A 40 -23.23 -19.67 5.91
CA THR A 40 -22.16 -19.56 6.93
C THR A 40 -22.48 -20.34 8.21
N GLN A 41 -23.76 -20.43 8.56
CA GLN A 41 -24.30 -21.21 9.68
C GLN A 41 -24.03 -22.72 9.55
N VAL A 42 -24.20 -23.30 8.36
CA VAL A 42 -23.99 -24.73 8.06
C VAL A 42 -22.51 -25.08 8.10
N LEU A 43 -21.66 -24.22 7.52
CA LEU A 43 -20.21 -24.37 7.61
C LEU A 43 -19.73 -24.36 9.07
N CYS A 44 -20.19 -23.41 9.89
CA CYS A 44 -19.85 -23.39 11.32
C CYS A 44 -20.35 -24.61 12.09
N THR A 45 -21.54 -25.14 11.76
CA THR A 45 -22.14 -26.28 12.49
C THR A 45 -21.45 -27.60 12.16
N CYS A 46 -20.97 -27.78 10.92
CA CYS A 46 -20.38 -29.05 10.47
C CYS A 46 -18.83 -29.03 10.50
N ILE A 47 -18.18 -27.92 10.16
CA ILE A 47 -16.71 -27.85 10.09
C ILE A 47 -16.09 -27.72 11.48
N ASN A 48 -16.70 -26.97 12.40
CA ASN A 48 -16.10 -26.75 13.73
C ASN A 48 -15.88 -28.05 14.51
N PRO A 49 -16.84 -29.00 14.57
CA PRO A 49 -16.62 -30.30 15.21
C PRO A 49 -15.48 -31.10 14.58
N ILE A 50 -15.41 -31.13 13.25
CA ILE A 50 -14.36 -31.85 12.49
C ILE A 50 -12.99 -31.26 12.82
N VAL A 51 -12.85 -29.94 12.78
CA VAL A 51 -11.59 -29.24 13.10
C VAL A 51 -11.20 -29.49 14.55
N ASN A 52 -12.13 -29.36 15.49
CA ASN A 52 -11.86 -29.60 16.91
C ASN A 52 -11.43 -31.06 17.17
N TRP A 53 -12.01 -32.03 16.46
CA TRP A 53 -11.54 -33.41 16.50
C TRP A 53 -10.11 -33.53 15.98
N CYS A 54 -9.79 -32.93 14.82
CA CYS A 54 -8.43 -32.94 14.25
C CYS A 54 -7.39 -32.36 15.22
N LEU A 55 -7.72 -31.24 15.88
CA LEU A 55 -6.85 -30.59 16.87
C LEU A 55 -6.59 -31.45 18.11
N ARG A 56 -7.56 -32.28 18.51
CA ARG A 56 -7.43 -33.20 19.65
C ARG A 56 -6.72 -34.50 19.27
N SER A 57 -6.97 -35.03 18.07
CA SER A 57 -6.39 -36.28 17.58
C SER A 57 -5.00 -36.11 16.97
N GLY A 58 -4.64 -34.89 16.54
CA GLY A 58 -3.40 -34.61 15.81
C GLY A 58 -3.48 -34.97 14.33
N TYR A 59 -4.68 -35.20 13.77
CA TYR A 59 -4.84 -35.61 12.37
C TYR A 59 -4.71 -34.43 11.39
N MET A 60 -3.46 -34.09 11.05
CA MET A 60 -3.12 -32.94 10.21
C MET A 60 -3.63 -32.96 8.76
N PRO A 61 -3.76 -34.11 8.06
CA PRO A 61 -4.25 -34.10 6.68
C PRO A 61 -5.63 -33.44 6.54
N LEU A 62 -6.58 -33.84 7.39
CA LEU A 62 -7.94 -33.28 7.35
C LEU A 62 -7.98 -31.83 7.82
N TYR A 63 -7.20 -31.50 8.85
CA TYR A 63 -7.04 -30.12 9.31
C TYR A 63 -6.58 -29.21 8.15
N THR A 64 -5.59 -29.67 7.39
CA THR A 64 -5.01 -28.93 6.26
C THR A 64 -6.06 -28.72 5.17
N THR A 65 -6.84 -29.75 4.82
CA THR A 65 -7.95 -29.63 3.85
C THR A 65 -8.99 -28.62 4.32
N ALA A 66 -9.40 -28.69 5.60
CA ALA A 66 -10.33 -27.73 6.19
C ALA A 66 -9.79 -26.30 6.13
N PHE A 67 -8.51 -26.12 6.46
CA PHE A 67 -7.84 -24.83 6.51
C PHE A 67 -7.72 -24.19 5.12
N GLN A 68 -7.44 -24.99 4.09
CA GLN A 68 -7.35 -24.50 2.71
C GLN A 68 -8.70 -23.98 2.20
N LYS A 69 -9.80 -24.62 2.60
CA LYS A 69 -11.17 -24.28 2.15
C LYS A 69 -11.81 -23.17 2.99
N THR A 70 -11.65 -23.22 4.32
CA THR A 70 -12.34 -22.32 5.26
C THR A 70 -11.41 -21.73 6.33
N PRO A 71 -10.33 -21.02 5.93
CA PRO A 71 -9.23 -20.65 6.81
C PRO A 71 -9.65 -19.83 8.03
N ILE A 72 -10.61 -18.91 7.89
CA ILE A 72 -11.05 -18.06 9.01
C ILE A 72 -11.79 -18.88 10.07
N THR A 73 -12.69 -19.77 9.64
CA THR A 73 -13.44 -20.68 10.52
C THR A 73 -12.49 -21.62 11.26
N VAL A 74 -11.52 -22.20 10.55
CA VAL A 74 -10.50 -23.07 11.16
C VAL A 74 -9.66 -22.32 12.18
N VAL A 75 -9.23 -21.08 11.87
CA VAL A 75 -8.47 -20.25 12.82
C VAL A 75 -9.29 -19.92 14.06
N HIS A 76 -10.59 -19.63 13.93
CA HIS A 76 -11.45 -19.41 15.10
C HIS A 76 -11.40 -20.61 16.06
N VAL A 77 -11.62 -21.82 15.55
CA VAL A 77 -11.61 -23.06 16.36
C VAL A 77 -10.21 -23.37 16.90
N LEU A 78 -9.17 -23.14 16.09
CA LEU A 78 -7.77 -23.29 16.53
C LEU A 78 -7.48 -22.41 17.75
N VAL A 79 -7.89 -21.14 17.73
CA VAL A 79 -7.59 -20.20 18.82
C VAL A 79 -8.30 -20.61 20.11
N GLU A 80 -9.55 -21.06 20.02
CA GLU A 80 -10.27 -21.58 21.20
C GLU A 80 -9.57 -22.81 21.81
N TYR A 81 -9.00 -23.67 20.96
CA TYR A 81 -8.20 -24.82 21.40
C TYR A 81 -6.87 -24.38 22.03
N LEU A 82 -6.12 -23.51 21.35
CA LEU A 82 -4.82 -23.03 21.83
C LEU A 82 -4.94 -22.26 23.15
N ALA A 83 -5.96 -21.41 23.29
CA ALA A 83 -6.21 -20.64 24.51
C ALA A 83 -6.44 -21.56 25.73
N LYS A 84 -7.05 -22.73 25.53
CA LYS A 84 -7.24 -23.72 26.60
C LYS A 84 -5.97 -24.54 26.86
N LYS A 85 -5.30 -24.98 25.80
CA LYS A 85 -4.12 -25.87 25.89
C LYS A 85 -2.90 -25.16 26.46
N TYR A 86 -2.69 -23.89 26.12
CA TYR A 86 -1.50 -23.11 26.46
C TYR A 86 -1.78 -21.99 27.46
N GLN A 87 -2.84 -22.11 28.26
CA GLN A 87 -3.19 -21.09 29.25
C GLN A 87 -2.00 -20.82 30.21
N GLY A 88 -1.47 -19.59 30.21
CA GLY A 88 -0.31 -19.20 31.01
C GLY A 88 1.05 -19.63 30.44
N SER A 89 1.08 -20.17 29.21
CA SER A 89 2.27 -20.58 28.47
C SER A 89 2.13 -20.25 26.98
N GLU A 90 1.42 -19.17 26.64
CA GLU A 90 1.08 -18.82 25.26
C GLU A 90 2.32 -18.55 24.40
N ASP A 91 3.43 -18.15 25.00
CA ASP A 91 4.72 -17.93 24.31
C ASP A 91 5.37 -19.24 23.82
N SER A 92 4.92 -20.42 24.27
CA SER A 92 5.43 -21.72 23.81
C SER A 92 4.64 -22.33 22.66
N ILE A 93 3.67 -21.61 22.08
CA ILE A 93 2.89 -22.09 20.95
C ILE A 93 3.79 -22.21 19.71
N ASP A 94 3.93 -23.43 19.17
CA ASP A 94 4.56 -23.64 17.86
C ASP A 94 3.56 -23.30 16.75
N TRP A 95 3.54 -22.04 16.33
CA TRP A 95 2.69 -21.57 15.23
C TRP A 95 3.00 -22.24 13.90
N LYS A 96 4.22 -22.76 13.71
CA LYS A 96 4.59 -23.45 12.48
C LYS A 96 3.82 -24.76 12.33
N GLU A 97 3.57 -25.48 13.43
CA GLU A 97 2.75 -26.70 13.43
C GLU A 97 1.38 -26.47 12.76
N TRP A 98 0.76 -25.32 13.02
CA TRP A 98 -0.62 -25.05 12.60
C TRP A 98 -0.72 -24.21 11.32
N LEU A 99 0.27 -23.35 11.05
CA LEU A 99 0.19 -22.31 10.03
C LEU A 99 1.39 -22.31 9.06
N ASP A 100 2.16 -23.41 8.95
CA ASP A 100 3.33 -23.50 8.05
C ASP A 100 2.99 -23.06 6.62
N ASP A 101 1.84 -23.47 6.10
CA ASP A 101 1.44 -23.21 4.72
C ASP A 101 1.26 -21.72 4.39
N ILE A 102 0.88 -20.88 5.35
CA ILE A 102 0.81 -19.44 5.08
C ILE A 102 2.19 -18.82 4.96
N THR A 103 3.19 -19.36 5.66
CA THR A 103 4.57 -18.86 5.62
C THR A 103 5.22 -19.12 4.25
N LYS A 104 4.71 -20.07 3.46
CA LYS A 104 5.17 -20.33 2.09
C LYS A 104 4.68 -19.29 1.08
N LYS A 105 3.67 -18.48 1.45
CA LYS A 105 3.07 -17.49 0.55
C LYS A 105 3.95 -16.24 0.40
N PRO A 106 3.90 -15.54 -0.74
CA PRO A 106 4.51 -14.22 -0.90
C PRO A 106 3.98 -13.22 0.12
N ILE A 107 4.73 -12.15 0.41
CA ILE A 107 4.40 -11.21 1.47
C ILE A 107 3.01 -10.61 1.35
N GLY A 108 2.56 -10.27 0.13
CA GLY A 108 1.21 -9.71 -0.06
C GLY A 108 0.11 -10.67 0.38
N ARG A 109 0.23 -11.96 0.04
CA ARG A 109 -0.74 -12.99 0.46
C ARG A 109 -0.60 -13.32 1.95
N PHE A 110 0.62 -13.35 2.46
CA PHE A 110 0.88 -13.53 3.89
C PHE A 110 0.28 -12.39 4.71
N GLY A 111 0.47 -11.14 4.31
CA GLY A 111 -0.09 -9.95 4.97
C GLY A 111 -1.62 -9.96 5.01
N ILE A 112 -2.28 -10.40 3.93
CA ILE A 112 -3.74 -10.61 3.91
C ILE A 112 -4.15 -11.69 4.92
N SER A 113 -3.45 -12.82 4.96
CA SER A 113 -3.71 -13.88 5.96
C SER A 113 -3.50 -13.38 7.38
N TYR A 114 -2.38 -12.72 7.66
CA TYR A 114 -2.09 -12.10 8.96
C TYR A 114 -3.19 -11.12 9.37
N ARG A 115 -3.65 -10.25 8.47
CA ARG A 115 -4.72 -9.30 8.77
C ARG A 115 -6.01 -10.00 9.20
N ASN A 116 -6.44 -10.97 8.40
CA ASN A 116 -7.69 -11.67 8.64
C ASN A 116 -7.60 -12.48 9.94
N PHE A 117 -6.48 -13.19 10.15
CA PHE A 117 -6.28 -14.01 11.33
C PHE A 117 -6.07 -13.17 12.59
N SER A 118 -5.30 -12.08 12.55
CA SER A 118 -5.10 -11.20 13.69
C SER A 118 -6.42 -10.71 14.26
N ARG A 119 -7.36 -10.28 13.41
CA ARG A 119 -8.68 -9.83 13.86
C ARG A 119 -9.46 -10.94 14.56
N THR A 120 -9.47 -12.15 14.00
CA THR A 120 -10.14 -13.31 14.59
C THR A 120 -9.47 -13.74 15.89
N ILE A 121 -8.15 -13.89 15.91
CA ILE A 121 -7.39 -14.35 17.08
C ILE A 121 -7.54 -13.34 18.22
N LEU A 122 -7.39 -12.04 17.95
CA LEU A 122 -7.52 -10.98 18.95
C LEU A 122 -8.92 -10.96 19.59
N ALA A 123 -9.97 -11.19 18.79
CA ALA A 123 -11.34 -11.24 19.28
C ALA A 123 -11.60 -12.44 20.20
N VAL A 124 -10.94 -13.57 19.98
CA VAL A 124 -11.12 -14.79 20.77
C VAL A 124 -10.21 -14.82 22.00
N SER A 125 -8.92 -14.49 21.84
CA SER A 125 -7.93 -14.57 22.92
C SER A 125 -6.77 -13.57 22.71
N PRO A 126 -6.76 -12.43 23.43
CA PRO A 126 -5.66 -11.47 23.39
C PRO A 126 -4.28 -12.04 23.75
N PRO A 127 -4.13 -12.94 24.76
CA PRO A 127 -2.84 -13.58 25.04
C PRO A 127 -2.31 -14.40 23.87
N VAL A 128 -3.17 -15.20 23.22
CA VAL A 128 -2.80 -15.99 22.04
C VAL A 128 -2.47 -15.08 20.85
N TRP A 129 -3.22 -13.98 20.68
CA TRP A 129 -2.91 -12.97 19.66
C TRP A 129 -1.51 -12.40 19.83
N LYS A 130 -1.09 -12.10 21.06
CA LYS A 130 0.25 -11.56 21.32
C LYS A 130 1.36 -12.53 20.91
N SER A 131 1.17 -13.83 21.19
CA SER A 131 2.06 -14.90 20.74
C SER A 131 2.08 -15.01 19.21
N PHE A 132 0.91 -15.01 18.57
CA PHE A 132 0.78 -15.01 17.10
C PHE A 132 1.48 -13.80 16.46
N ASP A 133 1.28 -12.60 17.01
CA ASP A 133 1.82 -11.37 16.48
C ASP A 133 3.35 -11.37 16.53
N ALA A 134 3.93 -11.79 17.66
CA ALA A 134 5.38 -11.93 17.82
C ALA A 134 6.00 -12.94 16.83
N TRP A 135 5.37 -14.11 16.66
CA TRP A 135 5.81 -15.08 15.66
C TRP A 135 5.70 -14.53 14.24
N SER A 136 4.56 -13.92 13.90
CA SER A 136 4.30 -13.38 12.57
C SER A 136 5.22 -12.20 12.22
N GLU A 137 5.67 -11.41 13.20
CA GLU A 137 6.65 -10.34 13.01
C GLU A 137 7.95 -10.89 12.43
N THR A 138 8.45 -11.99 12.99
CA THR A 138 9.69 -12.64 12.53
C THR A 138 9.54 -13.07 11.07
N ILE A 139 8.40 -13.68 10.71
CA ILE A 139 8.12 -14.11 9.34
C ILE A 139 7.93 -12.92 8.39
N MET A 140 7.27 -11.83 8.83
CA MET A 140 7.15 -10.62 8.03
C MET A 140 8.51 -10.02 7.75
N ASP A 141 9.38 -9.95 8.75
CA ASP A 141 10.71 -9.37 8.63
C ASP A 141 11.57 -10.13 7.61
N GLU A 142 11.58 -11.45 7.69
CA GLU A 142 12.26 -12.31 6.71
C GLU A 142 11.73 -12.05 5.29
N LYS A 143 10.40 -11.95 5.14
CA LYS A 143 9.77 -11.69 3.84
C LYS A 143 10.06 -10.30 3.32
N LEU A 144 10.00 -9.28 4.18
CA LEU A 144 10.32 -7.89 3.86
C LEU A 144 11.77 -7.73 3.38
N ASP A 145 12.70 -8.52 3.92
CA ASP A 145 14.10 -8.52 3.47
C ASP A 145 14.29 -9.03 2.04
N SER A 146 13.43 -9.95 1.61
CA SER A 146 13.46 -10.53 0.27
C SER A 146 12.59 -9.78 -0.76
N GLU A 147 11.62 -8.99 -0.31
CA GLU A 147 10.65 -8.33 -1.19
C GLU A 147 11.16 -6.96 -1.67
N LEU A 148 11.13 -6.79 -2.99
CA LEU A 148 11.51 -5.55 -3.67
C LEU A 148 10.43 -5.07 -4.64
N SER A 149 9.43 -5.88 -4.96
CA SER A 149 8.39 -5.59 -5.94
C SER A 149 7.14 -5.03 -5.27
N TRP A 150 7.18 -3.75 -4.91
CA TRP A 150 6.04 -3.04 -4.31
C TRP A 150 5.26 -2.25 -5.36
N GLU A 151 3.95 -2.48 -5.46
CA GLU A 151 3.08 -1.80 -6.42
C GLU A 151 1.83 -1.23 -5.74
N TYR A 152 1.09 -0.39 -6.47
CA TYR A 152 -0.13 0.25 -5.97
C TYR A 152 -1.16 -0.75 -5.38
N LYS A 153 -1.24 -1.97 -5.94
CA LYS A 153 -2.14 -3.04 -5.44
C LYS A 153 -1.85 -3.46 -4.00
N ASP A 154 -0.64 -3.21 -3.50
CA ASP A 154 -0.20 -3.60 -2.16
C ASP A 154 -0.55 -2.55 -1.09
N LEU A 155 -1.05 -1.38 -1.50
CA LEU A 155 -1.35 -0.24 -0.62
C LEU A 155 -2.27 -0.62 0.55
N GLU A 156 -3.40 -1.27 0.28
CA GLU A 156 -4.36 -1.64 1.33
C GLU A 156 -3.75 -2.60 2.35
N MET A 157 -2.94 -3.56 1.89
CA MET A 157 -2.26 -4.50 2.77
C MET A 157 -1.25 -3.77 3.67
N ILE A 158 -0.46 -2.84 3.12
CA ILE A 158 0.48 -2.02 3.90
C ILE A 158 -0.24 -1.16 4.93
N LEU A 159 -1.34 -0.51 4.54
CA LEU A 159 -2.16 0.28 5.46
C LEU A 159 -2.73 -0.59 6.57
N ASP A 160 -3.25 -1.78 6.25
CA ASP A 160 -3.77 -2.71 7.26
C ASP A 160 -2.69 -3.18 8.24
N LEU A 161 -1.44 -3.39 7.79
CA LEU A 161 -0.31 -3.69 8.68
C LEU A 161 -0.02 -2.52 9.64
N ILE A 162 0.00 -1.28 9.13
CA ILE A 162 0.18 -0.08 9.97
C ILE A 162 -0.94 0.04 11.01
N ARG A 163 -2.19 -0.25 10.62
CA ARG A 163 -3.35 -0.19 11.52
C ARG A 163 -3.30 -1.24 12.62
N LEU A 164 -2.96 -2.48 12.27
CA LEU A 164 -2.91 -3.61 13.21
C LEU A 164 -1.74 -3.49 14.20
N ARG A 165 -0.62 -2.91 13.76
CA ARG A 165 0.59 -2.73 14.56
C ARG A 165 0.82 -1.29 14.99
N CYS A 166 -0.26 -0.52 15.14
CA CYS A 166 -0.16 0.92 15.41
C CYS A 166 0.63 1.26 16.69
N ASP A 167 0.62 0.36 17.69
CA ASP A 167 1.39 0.52 18.91
C ASP A 167 2.89 0.22 18.73
N ASN A 168 3.27 -0.50 17.67
CA ASN A 168 4.67 -0.78 17.31
C ASN A 168 5.18 0.23 16.26
N THR A 169 5.16 1.52 16.63
CA THR A 169 5.63 2.61 15.75
C THR A 169 7.09 2.41 15.33
N HIS A 170 7.93 1.83 16.20
CA HIS A 170 9.33 1.55 15.89
C HIS A 170 9.45 0.60 14.70
N TRP A 171 8.72 -0.53 14.70
CA TRP A 171 8.72 -1.46 13.58
C TRP A 171 8.15 -0.82 12.30
N ILE A 172 7.07 -0.04 12.41
CA ILE A 172 6.49 0.65 11.23
C ILE A 172 7.51 1.58 10.57
N VAL A 173 8.12 2.47 11.36
CA VAL A 173 9.01 3.54 10.87
C VAL A 173 10.39 3.01 10.48
N ASN A 174 10.92 2.00 11.17
CA ASN A 174 12.29 1.54 10.95
C ASN A 174 12.39 0.23 10.15
N ARG A 175 11.28 -0.49 9.95
CA ARG A 175 11.28 -1.79 9.27
C ARG A 175 10.37 -1.82 8.06
N LEU A 176 9.07 -1.64 8.25
CA LEU A 176 8.08 -1.74 7.17
C LEU A 176 8.26 -0.64 6.12
N LEU A 177 8.19 0.63 6.54
CA LEU A 177 8.19 1.76 5.61
C LEU A 177 9.51 1.90 4.83
N PRO A 178 10.70 1.72 5.43
CA PRO A 178 11.96 1.72 4.69
C PRO A 178 11.99 0.65 3.60
N ARG A 179 11.53 -0.57 3.91
CA ARG A 179 11.50 -1.68 2.95
C ARG A 179 10.57 -1.40 1.78
N VAL A 180 9.35 -0.95 2.07
CA VAL A 180 8.38 -0.52 1.05
C VAL A 180 8.95 0.60 0.18
N ALA A 181 9.59 1.61 0.77
CA ALA A 181 10.16 2.75 0.03
C ALA A 181 11.37 2.38 -0.84
N SER A 182 12.15 1.38 -0.40
CA SER A 182 13.36 0.91 -1.08
C SER A 182 13.11 -0.02 -2.27
N GLY A 183 11.85 -0.35 -2.59
CA GLY A 183 11.47 -1.23 -3.71
C GLY A 183 12.04 -0.81 -5.07
N TYR A 184 11.87 -1.67 -6.08
CA TYR A 184 12.34 -1.38 -7.44
C TYR A 184 11.64 -0.17 -8.05
N HIS A 185 12.43 0.72 -8.66
CA HIS A 185 11.87 1.91 -9.30
C HIS A 185 11.05 1.55 -10.54
N ASN A 186 9.75 1.83 -10.47
CA ASN A 186 8.83 1.85 -11.59
C ASN A 186 7.69 2.84 -11.31
N GLU A 187 6.84 3.11 -12.31
CA GLU A 187 5.71 4.03 -12.15
C GLU A 187 4.70 3.57 -11.09
N GLY A 188 4.41 2.27 -11.03
CA GLY A 188 3.50 1.68 -10.05
C GLY A 188 3.99 1.82 -8.61
N HIS A 189 5.30 1.70 -8.39
CA HIS A 189 5.94 1.91 -7.09
C HIS A 189 5.92 3.39 -6.69
N SER A 190 6.22 4.29 -7.62
CA SER A 190 6.14 5.74 -7.37
C SER A 190 4.71 6.17 -7.02
N ALA A 191 3.71 5.60 -7.72
CA ALA A 191 2.29 5.80 -7.43
C ALA A 191 1.92 5.25 -6.04
N LEU A 192 2.40 4.06 -5.67
CA LEU A 192 2.22 3.50 -4.32
C LEU A 192 2.72 4.47 -3.24
N LEU A 193 3.96 4.96 -3.36
CA LEU A 193 4.56 5.81 -2.32
C LEU A 193 3.81 7.14 -2.20
N ILE A 194 3.43 7.76 -3.31
CA ILE A 194 2.63 9.00 -3.30
C ILE A 194 1.27 8.77 -2.61
N GLN A 195 0.59 7.68 -2.96
CA GLN A 195 -0.74 7.36 -2.41
C GLN A 195 -0.68 6.94 -0.94
N LEU A 196 0.39 6.28 -0.52
CA LEU A 196 0.66 5.96 0.87
C LEU A 196 0.87 7.24 1.70
N LEU A 197 1.71 8.17 1.24
CA LEU A 197 1.95 9.45 1.90
C LEU A 197 0.66 10.29 2.00
N PHE A 198 -0.13 10.31 0.92
CA PHE A 198 -1.44 10.94 0.91
C PHE A 198 -2.37 10.36 1.98
N HIS A 199 -2.46 9.03 2.08
CA HIS A 199 -3.31 8.37 3.08
C HIS A 199 -2.85 8.71 4.49
N ILE A 200 -1.54 8.61 4.74
CA ILE A 200 -0.94 8.97 6.03
C ILE A 200 -1.29 10.42 6.39
N TYR A 201 -1.20 11.36 5.43
CA TYR A 201 -1.56 12.75 5.68
C TYR A 201 -3.05 12.92 5.96
N GLN A 202 -3.93 12.38 5.11
CA GLN A 202 -5.37 12.52 5.23
C GLN A 202 -5.87 12.05 6.60
N PHE A 203 -5.37 10.90 7.05
CA PHE A 203 -5.81 10.24 8.27
C PHE A 203 -4.85 10.45 9.46
N ARG A 204 -3.92 11.42 9.39
CA ARG A 204 -2.91 11.72 10.44
C ARG A 204 -3.46 12.00 11.84
N LYS A 205 -4.76 12.32 11.96
CA LYS A 205 -5.42 12.56 13.25
C LYS A 205 -5.90 11.26 13.91
N GLU A 206 -5.90 10.15 13.18
CA GLU A 206 -6.27 8.85 13.70
C GLU A 206 -5.16 8.28 14.58
N PRO A 207 -5.48 7.51 15.64
CA PRO A 207 -4.48 6.95 16.54
C PRO A 207 -3.38 6.16 15.83
N GLN A 208 -3.75 5.45 14.76
CA GLN A 208 -2.86 4.59 13.98
C GLN A 208 -1.82 5.37 13.17
N LEU A 209 -2.09 6.63 12.87
CA LEU A 209 -1.27 7.49 12.01
C LEU A 209 -0.81 8.76 12.73
N LYS A 210 -0.90 8.78 14.07
CA LYS A 210 -0.50 9.94 14.90
C LYS A 210 0.98 10.32 14.73
N HIS A 211 1.83 9.37 14.31
CA HIS A 211 3.26 9.56 14.04
C HIS A 211 3.55 9.87 12.55
N ALA A 212 2.58 10.44 11.83
CA ALA A 212 2.67 10.69 10.41
C ALA A 212 3.95 11.44 9.97
N LYS A 213 4.47 12.39 10.77
CA LYS A 213 5.74 13.05 10.46
C LYS A 213 6.90 12.05 10.33
N ALA A 214 7.08 11.16 11.30
CA ALA A 214 8.15 10.14 11.26
C ALA A 214 7.95 9.14 10.11
N MET A 215 6.70 8.83 9.77
CA MET A 215 6.38 7.99 8.61
C MET A 215 6.76 8.66 7.29
N PHE A 216 6.47 9.96 7.15
CA PHE A 216 6.90 10.79 6.01
C PHE A 216 8.43 10.80 5.89
N GLU A 217 9.12 11.11 6.99
CA GLU A 217 10.59 11.13 7.05
C GLU A 217 11.18 9.78 6.62
N SER A 218 10.65 8.68 7.15
CA SER A 218 11.09 7.33 6.78
C SER A 218 10.90 7.04 5.29
N ILE A 219 9.69 7.22 4.75
CA ILE A 219 9.41 6.90 3.34
C ILE A 219 10.29 7.74 2.42
N ILE A 220 10.38 9.06 2.67
CA ILE A 220 11.12 9.96 1.80
C ILE A 220 12.62 9.64 1.83
N ASN A 221 13.18 9.35 3.01
CA ASN A 221 14.61 9.05 3.17
C ASN A 221 15.04 7.71 2.57
N HIS A 222 14.13 6.76 2.41
CA HIS A 222 14.41 5.46 1.81
C HIS A 222 13.88 5.33 0.37
N SER A 223 13.17 6.35 -0.14
CA SER A 223 12.61 6.31 -1.50
C SER A 223 13.67 6.38 -2.59
N ASP A 224 14.89 6.87 -2.31
CA ASP A 224 15.98 7.01 -3.28
C ASP A 224 15.55 7.75 -4.58
N GLY A 225 14.91 8.90 -4.40
CA GLY A 225 14.49 9.77 -5.51
C GLY A 225 13.23 9.34 -6.26
N LYS A 226 12.58 8.24 -5.88
CA LYS A 226 11.34 7.76 -6.53
C LYS A 226 10.13 8.67 -6.36
N LEU A 227 10.20 9.58 -5.39
CA LEU A 227 9.20 10.63 -5.19
C LEU A 227 9.48 11.90 -6.01
N ASN A 228 10.63 11.98 -6.68
CA ASN A 228 10.98 13.11 -7.51
C ASN A 228 10.09 13.13 -8.75
N PHE A 229 9.73 14.33 -9.17
CA PHE A 229 8.95 14.50 -10.38
C PHE A 229 9.85 14.40 -11.61
N SER A 230 9.70 13.32 -12.39
CA SER A 230 10.46 13.15 -13.63
C SER A 230 9.95 14.08 -14.74
N PRO A 231 10.82 14.85 -15.41
CA PRO A 231 10.45 15.66 -16.57
C PRO A 231 9.89 14.84 -17.74
N ASP A 232 10.24 13.56 -17.85
CA ASP A 232 9.75 12.67 -18.93
C ASP A 232 8.22 12.49 -18.87
N ARG A 233 7.60 12.71 -17.70
CA ARG A 233 6.14 12.70 -17.53
C ARG A 233 5.42 13.85 -18.24
N LEU A 234 6.18 14.82 -18.76
CA LEU A 234 5.66 15.96 -19.50
C LEU A 234 5.44 15.67 -20.99
N GLU A 235 5.82 14.47 -21.48
CA GLU A 235 5.61 14.11 -22.88
C GLU A 235 4.11 13.92 -23.23
N PRO A 236 3.73 14.24 -24.48
CA PRO A 236 2.42 13.95 -25.00
C PRO A 236 2.35 12.45 -25.37
N THR A 237 1.83 11.59 -24.50
CA THR A 237 1.14 10.38 -24.99
C THR A 237 0.09 10.84 -26.00
N GLU A 238 0.21 10.33 -27.23
CA GLU A 238 -0.39 10.93 -28.43
C GLU A 238 -1.92 10.94 -28.45
N GLU A 239 -2.61 10.20 -27.58
CA GLU A 239 -4.07 10.07 -27.67
C GLU A 239 -4.73 9.94 -26.29
N ALA A 240 -5.26 11.04 -25.75
CA ALA A 240 -6.37 11.01 -24.78
C ALA A 240 -6.99 12.40 -24.66
N TRP A 241 -8.00 12.64 -25.49
CA TRP A 241 -8.84 13.83 -25.50
C TRP A 241 -9.90 13.77 -24.37
N LEU A 242 -10.36 14.94 -23.93
CA LEU A 242 -11.66 15.20 -23.26
C LEU A 242 -11.82 14.89 -21.75
N VAL A 243 -11.04 15.53 -20.87
CA VAL A 243 -11.47 15.78 -19.48
C VAL A 243 -11.18 17.23 -19.10
N GLN A 244 -12.13 17.91 -18.46
CA GLN A 244 -12.14 19.35 -18.11
C GLN A 244 -11.07 19.78 -17.09
N THR A 245 -10.18 18.88 -16.67
CA THR A 245 -9.05 19.21 -15.79
C THR A 245 -7.83 19.52 -16.67
N PRO A 246 -7.12 20.65 -16.48
CA PRO A 246 -5.91 20.93 -17.25
C PRO A 246 -4.91 19.77 -17.06
N ARG A 247 -4.47 19.13 -18.16
CA ARG A 247 -3.56 17.95 -18.16
C ARG A 247 -2.37 18.11 -17.21
N HIS A 248 -1.80 19.32 -17.14
CA HIS A 248 -0.67 19.64 -16.27
C HIS A 248 -1.01 19.56 -14.78
N ASP A 249 -2.26 19.80 -14.36
CA ASP A 249 -2.70 19.64 -12.98
C ASP A 249 -2.75 18.16 -12.58
N MET A 250 -3.21 17.28 -13.48
CA MET A 250 -3.17 15.83 -13.23
C MET A 250 -1.74 15.29 -13.12
N ILE A 251 -0.82 15.85 -13.90
CA ILE A 251 0.59 15.41 -13.93
C ILE A 251 1.38 15.99 -12.74
N CYS A 252 1.26 17.31 -12.51
CA CYS A 252 2.06 18.05 -11.52
C CYS A 252 1.40 18.08 -10.14
N GLY A 253 0.08 18.04 -10.08
CA GLY A 253 -0.72 18.17 -8.85
C GLY A 253 -0.32 17.19 -7.75
N PRO A 254 -0.10 15.89 -8.02
CA PRO A 254 0.38 14.96 -7.00
C PRO A 254 1.70 15.37 -6.35
N PHE A 255 2.64 15.93 -7.13
CA PHE A 255 3.93 16.38 -6.63
C PHE A 255 3.83 17.69 -5.81
N VAL A 256 3.06 18.66 -6.30
CA VAL A 256 2.77 19.91 -5.58
C VAL A 256 2.07 19.60 -4.25
N ARG A 257 1.11 18.68 -4.29
CA ARG A 257 0.39 18.21 -3.10
C ARG A 257 1.34 17.54 -2.12
N LEU A 258 2.15 16.58 -2.56
CA LEU A 258 3.16 15.93 -1.72
C LEU A 258 4.04 16.97 -1.00
N THR A 259 4.55 17.95 -1.75
CA THR A 259 5.36 19.03 -1.19
C THR A 259 4.60 19.81 -0.12
N THR A 260 3.37 20.20 -0.42
CA THR A 260 2.49 20.94 0.50
C THR A 260 2.20 20.15 1.78
N GLU A 261 1.93 18.85 1.65
CA GLU A 261 1.66 17.95 2.78
C GLU A 261 2.89 17.73 3.66
N CYS A 262 4.09 17.61 3.06
CA CYS A 262 5.34 17.55 3.81
C CYS A 262 5.55 18.82 4.65
N HIS A 263 5.25 19.99 4.09
CA HIS A 263 5.29 21.25 4.85
C HIS A 263 4.28 21.29 5.98
N ALA A 264 3.03 20.91 5.70
CA ALA A 264 1.95 20.92 6.70
C ALA A 264 2.21 19.96 7.88
N ILE A 265 2.98 18.88 7.65
CA ILE A 265 3.33 17.89 8.68
C ILE A 265 4.66 18.19 9.40
N GLY A 266 5.42 19.19 8.93
CA GLY A 266 6.69 19.60 9.51
C GLY A 266 7.90 18.77 9.04
N ALA A 267 7.80 18.06 7.92
CA ALA A 267 8.88 17.33 7.24
C ALA A 267 9.61 18.26 6.23
N PHE A 268 10.14 19.37 6.74
CA PHE A 268 10.67 20.46 5.92
C PHE A 268 11.98 20.12 5.20
N VAL A 269 12.81 19.29 5.83
CA VAL A 269 14.12 18.88 5.29
C VAL A 269 13.91 17.97 4.09
N GLU A 270 12.98 17.04 4.23
CA GLU A 270 12.54 16.07 3.22
C GLU A 270 11.90 16.77 2.03
N ALA A 271 10.95 17.68 2.27
CA ALA A 271 10.32 18.49 1.22
C ALA A 271 11.38 19.27 0.43
N SER A 272 12.31 19.91 1.14
CA SER A 272 13.39 20.67 0.52
C SER A 272 14.32 19.79 -0.31
N ARG A 273 14.57 18.55 0.13
CA ARG A 273 15.41 17.60 -0.60
C ARG A 273 14.74 17.13 -1.88
N ILE A 274 13.47 16.69 -1.82
CA ILE A 274 12.68 16.29 -3.00
C ILE A 274 12.65 17.41 -4.04
N LEU A 275 12.41 18.65 -3.63
CA LEU A 275 12.37 19.79 -4.54
C LEU A 275 13.74 20.05 -5.17
N LYS A 276 14.82 20.04 -4.38
CA LYS A 276 16.19 20.25 -4.90
C LYS A 276 16.55 19.16 -5.91
N GLU A 277 16.32 17.89 -5.59
CA GLU A 277 16.63 16.77 -6.48
C GLU A 277 15.78 16.85 -7.75
N THR A 278 14.47 17.08 -7.63
CA THR A 278 13.55 17.26 -8.77
C THR A 278 14.03 18.38 -9.70
N PHE A 279 14.26 19.60 -9.20
CA PHE A 279 14.65 20.70 -10.09
C PHE A 279 16.09 20.56 -10.61
N SER A 280 16.96 19.85 -9.91
CA SER A 280 18.27 19.48 -10.44
C SER A 280 18.15 18.51 -11.62
N LEU A 281 17.21 17.56 -11.57
CA LEU A 281 16.87 16.70 -12.70
C LEU A 281 16.35 17.52 -13.88
N PHE A 282 15.44 18.48 -13.65
CA PHE A 282 14.98 19.39 -14.71
C PHE A 282 16.13 20.17 -15.36
N VAL A 283 17.04 20.75 -14.59
CA VAL A 283 18.20 21.47 -15.17
C VAL A 283 19.08 20.51 -16.00
N THR A 284 19.36 19.33 -15.46
CA THR A 284 20.23 18.32 -16.10
C THR A 284 19.62 17.79 -17.39
N GLU A 285 18.33 17.50 -17.38
CA GLU A 285 17.60 16.89 -18.49
C GLU A 285 16.89 17.91 -19.39
N LYS A 286 17.29 19.19 -19.33
CA LYS A 286 16.66 20.28 -20.10
C LYS A 286 16.42 19.96 -21.56
N VAL A 287 17.33 19.24 -22.20
CA VAL A 287 17.23 18.90 -23.64
C VAL A 287 15.99 18.03 -23.93
N LYS A 288 15.54 17.21 -22.98
CA LYS A 288 14.38 16.33 -23.12
C LYS A 288 13.07 17.10 -23.01
N TRP A 289 12.89 17.86 -21.93
CA TRP A 289 11.59 18.47 -21.61
C TRP A 289 11.44 19.93 -22.08
N ILE A 290 12.51 20.65 -22.41
CA ILE A 290 12.38 22.06 -22.83
C ILE A 290 11.59 22.19 -24.14
N LEU A 291 11.34 21.10 -24.87
CA LEU A 291 10.52 21.08 -26.08
C LEU A 291 9.02 20.90 -25.82
N VAL A 292 8.58 20.63 -24.58
CA VAL A 292 7.17 20.46 -24.18
C VAL A 292 6.26 21.55 -24.76
N LYS A 293 5.20 21.18 -25.48
CA LYS A 293 4.40 22.10 -26.31
C LYS A 293 3.75 23.25 -25.52
N ASP A 294 3.42 23.03 -24.26
CA ASP A 294 2.74 24.01 -23.40
C ASP A 294 3.59 24.41 -22.19
N PRO A 295 4.53 25.36 -22.34
CA PRO A 295 5.33 25.86 -21.22
C PRO A 295 4.51 26.66 -20.19
N PHE A 296 3.36 27.22 -20.58
CA PHE A 296 2.49 27.96 -19.66
C PHE A 296 1.85 27.01 -18.66
N GLY A 297 1.37 25.84 -19.09
CA GLY A 297 0.86 24.79 -18.22
C GLY A 297 1.84 24.40 -17.10
N LEU A 298 3.13 24.27 -17.42
CA LEU A 298 4.17 24.00 -16.42
C LEU A 298 4.35 25.14 -15.42
N ILE A 299 4.36 26.39 -15.90
CA ILE A 299 4.47 27.55 -15.02
C ILE A 299 3.27 27.62 -14.07
N PHE A 300 2.05 27.43 -14.59
CA PHE A 300 0.83 27.58 -13.78
C PHE A 300 0.59 26.39 -12.83
N CYS A 301 0.83 25.15 -13.26
CA CYS A 301 0.50 23.96 -12.49
C CYS A 301 1.64 23.43 -11.60
N LEU A 302 2.90 23.74 -11.92
CA LEU A 302 4.05 23.28 -11.14
C LEU A 302 4.79 24.43 -10.46
N ILE A 303 5.24 25.43 -11.22
CA ILE A 303 6.14 26.46 -10.69
C ILE A 303 5.42 27.44 -9.77
N THR A 304 4.25 27.94 -10.20
CA THR A 304 3.48 28.97 -9.47
C THR A 304 3.06 28.49 -8.07
N PRO A 305 2.50 27.28 -7.89
CA PRO A 305 2.16 26.77 -6.56
C PRO A 305 3.39 26.67 -5.64
N LEU A 306 4.53 26.23 -6.16
CA LEU A 306 5.76 26.10 -5.37
C LEU A 306 6.35 27.45 -4.96
N ILE A 307 6.28 28.46 -5.84
CA ILE A 307 6.68 29.83 -5.50
C ILE A 307 5.78 30.40 -4.40
N ARG A 308 4.46 30.16 -4.45
CA ARG A 308 3.53 30.59 -3.40
C ARG A 308 3.91 30.00 -2.04
N LEU A 309 4.23 28.71 -1.98
CA LEU A 309 4.75 28.08 -0.76
C LEU A 309 6.01 28.79 -0.23
N SER A 310 6.86 29.34 -1.11
CA SER A 310 8.07 30.08 -0.70
C SER A 310 7.73 31.45 -0.15
N ALA A 311 6.78 32.13 -0.79
CA ALA A 311 6.30 33.44 -0.37
C ALA A 311 5.66 33.40 1.02
N ASP A 312 5.00 32.29 1.36
CA ASP A 312 4.40 32.05 2.68
C ASP A 312 5.44 31.71 3.78
N GLY A 313 6.74 31.78 3.45
CA GLY A 313 7.84 31.50 4.38
C GLY A 313 8.03 30.02 4.70
N LEU A 314 7.32 29.12 4.01
CA LEU A 314 7.32 27.69 4.31
C LEU A 314 8.61 26.98 3.87
N TRP A 315 9.40 27.57 2.95
CA TRP A 315 10.67 27.00 2.52
C TRP A 315 11.68 28.01 1.95
N ARG A 316 12.95 27.59 1.93
CA ARG A 316 14.09 28.38 1.42
C ARG A 316 14.15 28.35 -0.10
N LYS A 317 14.72 29.41 -0.70
CA LYS A 317 14.97 29.51 -2.14
C LYS A 317 15.72 28.27 -2.66
N VAL A 318 15.19 27.65 -3.71
CA VAL A 318 15.86 26.58 -4.46
C VAL A 318 16.40 27.15 -5.78
N PRO A 319 17.72 27.31 -5.94
CA PRO A 319 18.30 27.93 -7.14
C PRO A 319 17.91 27.23 -8.44
N ALA A 320 17.89 25.90 -8.45
CA ALA A 320 17.50 25.12 -9.63
C ALA A 320 16.07 25.40 -10.10
N LEU A 321 15.13 25.70 -9.19
CA LEU A 321 13.77 26.10 -9.55
C LEU A 321 13.78 27.42 -10.34
N LEU A 322 14.60 28.38 -9.93
CA LEU A 322 14.72 29.67 -10.61
C LEU A 322 15.33 29.52 -12.01
N GLU A 323 16.33 28.65 -12.16
CA GLU A 323 16.93 28.33 -13.46
C GLU A 323 15.90 27.68 -14.40
N VAL A 324 15.10 26.75 -13.90
CA VAL A 324 14.01 26.13 -14.68
C VAL A 324 12.96 27.16 -15.11
N LEU A 325 12.58 28.08 -14.23
CA LEU A 325 11.69 29.19 -14.57
C LEU A 325 12.30 30.08 -15.66
N GLU A 326 13.58 30.43 -15.54
CA GLU A 326 14.28 31.23 -16.54
C GLU A 326 14.31 30.54 -17.92
N LEU A 327 14.57 29.23 -17.96
CA LEU A 327 14.53 28.44 -19.19
C LEU A 327 13.14 28.46 -19.84
N LEU A 328 12.07 28.29 -19.04
CA LEU A 328 10.69 28.35 -19.52
C LEU A 328 10.31 29.74 -20.06
N VAL A 329 10.68 30.80 -19.35
CA VAL A 329 10.42 32.20 -19.80
C VAL A 329 11.18 32.50 -21.09
N ARG A 330 12.46 32.11 -21.20
CA ARG A 330 13.23 32.27 -22.44
C ARG A 330 12.58 31.55 -23.62
N LYS A 331 12.00 30.36 -23.38
CA LYS A 331 11.26 29.64 -24.41
C LYS A 331 10.02 30.41 -24.84
N ILE A 332 9.20 30.89 -23.90
CA ILE A 332 7.98 31.66 -24.20
C ILE A 332 8.32 32.90 -25.02
N ILE A 333 9.33 33.68 -24.62
CA ILE A 333 9.78 34.85 -25.38
C ILE A 333 10.17 34.48 -26.81
N ARG A 334 10.86 33.34 -27.02
CA ARG A 334 11.23 32.86 -28.36
C ARG A 334 10.03 32.40 -29.19
N LEU A 335 8.96 31.92 -28.55
CA LEU A 335 7.72 31.55 -29.23
C LEU A 335 6.90 32.79 -29.61
N ASP A 336 6.91 33.83 -28.77
CA ASP A 336 6.20 35.10 -28.99
C ASP A 336 6.95 36.08 -29.90
N LEU A 337 8.26 35.92 -30.05
CA LEU A 337 9.02 36.65 -31.06
C LEU A 337 8.52 36.23 -32.45
N PRO A 338 7.96 37.16 -33.25
CA PRO A 338 7.68 36.84 -34.64
C PRO A 338 9.01 36.36 -35.24
N ARG A 339 9.02 35.13 -35.79
CA ARG A 339 10.10 34.71 -36.68
C ARG A 339 10.25 35.88 -37.65
N GLN A 340 11.38 36.58 -37.59
CA GLN A 340 11.60 37.72 -38.47
C GLN A 340 11.25 37.25 -39.86
N SER A 341 10.16 37.80 -40.36
CA SER A 341 9.70 37.62 -41.70
C SER A 341 10.89 37.91 -42.59
N GLN A 342 11.20 36.98 -43.50
CA GLN A 342 11.77 37.43 -44.76
C GLN A 342 10.82 38.52 -45.26
N ALA A 343 11.31 39.75 -45.22
CA ALA A 343 10.51 40.93 -45.41
C ALA A 343 9.95 40.94 -46.83
N VAL A 344 8.65 40.70 -47.01
CA VAL A 344 7.85 41.35 -48.04
C VAL A 344 6.41 41.54 -47.53
N GLY A 345 6.03 42.80 -47.31
CA GLY A 345 4.68 43.28 -47.61
C GLY A 345 3.58 43.13 -46.55
N GLY A 346 3.45 44.18 -45.72
CA GLY A 346 2.16 44.79 -45.37
C GLY A 346 1.13 43.98 -44.57
N LEU A 347 0.98 44.32 -43.28
CA LEU A 347 -0.28 44.73 -42.63
C LEU A 347 -0.07 44.78 -41.12
N ALA A 348 -0.48 45.90 -40.52
CA ALA A 348 -0.40 46.15 -39.10
C ALA A 348 -1.33 45.21 -38.31
N PHE A 349 -0.84 44.65 -37.20
CA PHE A 349 -1.68 44.01 -36.18
C PHE A 349 -1.61 44.75 -34.84
N PRO A 350 -2.72 44.79 -34.09
CA PRO A 350 -2.88 45.67 -32.95
C PRO A 350 -2.17 45.14 -31.70
N ARG A 351 -1.57 46.06 -30.94
CA ARG A 351 -0.97 45.82 -29.63
C ARG A 351 -1.99 45.18 -28.68
N MET A 352 -1.81 43.91 -28.30
CA MET A 352 -2.41 43.37 -27.08
C MET A 352 -1.67 43.94 -25.88
N ARG A 353 -2.42 44.61 -25.00
CA ARG A 353 -1.95 45.04 -23.68
C ARG A 353 -1.73 43.81 -22.81
N LEU A 354 -0.49 43.58 -22.37
CA LEU A 354 -0.24 42.75 -21.19
C LEU A 354 -0.92 43.43 -19.98
N TRP A 355 -1.91 42.76 -19.41
CA TRP A 355 -2.35 43.04 -18.06
C TRP A 355 -1.35 42.37 -17.11
N VAL A 356 -0.63 43.22 -16.38
CA VAL A 356 0.22 42.83 -15.25
C VAL A 356 -0.70 42.58 -14.06
N LEU A 357 -0.60 41.39 -13.45
CA LEU A 357 -1.05 41.10 -12.08
C LEU A 357 0.09 40.42 -11.33
#